data_AF-A0A975EFB0-F1
#
_entry.id   AF-A0A975EFB0-F1
#
_cell.length_a   1.000
_cell.length_b   1.000
_cell.length_c   1.000
_cell.angle_alpha   90.00
_cell.angle_beta   90.00
_cell.angle_gamma   90.00
#
_symmetry.space_group_name_H-M   'P 1'
#
loop_
_entity.id
_entity.type
_entity.pdbx_description
1 polymer ?
#
loop_
_entity_poly.entity_id
_entity_poly.type
_entity_poly.pdbx_seq_one_letter_code
_entity_poly.pdbx_strand_id
1 'polypeptide(L)'
;MSDEPIKDGLRSVVRIDFYGNVHKRMRGSDVAERYAQEVAVLKVLEERGCPYVPRILEEHPEEYYFVSTNCGRPAPQVTKKKADSLFAALEKDYGVRHLDAEPRNITYSDKMGRFCIIDFELAEILPDPHSSSEKH
;
A
#
# COMPACT_ATOMS: atom_id res chain seq x y z
N MET A 1 -9.28 15.40 18.76
CA MET A 1 -8.98 15.14 17.35
C MET A 1 -10.02 14.14 16.90
N SER A 2 -10.78 14.47 15.87
CA SER A 2 -12.05 13.84 15.52
C SER A 2 -11.87 12.37 15.12
N ASP A 3 -12.77 11.50 15.60
CA ASP A 3 -12.97 10.11 15.13
C ASP A 3 -13.45 10.02 13.67
N GLU A 4 -13.36 11.11 12.91
CA GLU A 4 -13.85 11.18 11.55
C GLU A 4 -12.86 10.54 10.58
N PRO A 5 -13.34 9.68 9.67
CA PRO A 5 -12.48 9.03 8.70
C PRO A 5 -11.88 10.05 7.72
N ILE A 6 -10.59 9.89 7.42
CA ILE A 6 -9.89 10.71 6.41
C ILE A 6 -10.23 10.28 4.98
N LYS A 7 -10.69 9.03 4.81
CA LYS A 7 -11.23 8.48 3.56
C LYS A 7 -12.43 7.64 3.93
N ASP A 8 -13.59 8.00 3.40
CA ASP A 8 -14.81 7.21 3.51
C ASP A 8 -15.29 6.88 2.09
N GLY A 9 -14.69 5.82 1.52
CA GLY A 9 -14.92 5.42 0.13
C GLY A 9 -15.79 4.17 0.03
N LEU A 10 -16.31 3.89 -1.16
CA LEU A 10 -17.13 2.69 -1.41
C LEU A 10 -16.43 1.37 -0.99
N ARG A 11 -15.10 1.35 -1.07
CA ARG A 11 -14.28 0.14 -0.88
C ARG A 11 -13.54 0.06 0.45
N SER A 12 -13.36 1.19 1.14
CA SER A 12 -12.64 1.22 2.41
C SER A 12 -12.92 2.50 3.19
N VAL A 13 -12.82 2.39 4.50
CA VAL A 13 -12.80 3.49 5.46
C VAL A 13 -11.41 3.56 6.06
N VAL A 14 -10.81 4.75 6.06
CA VAL A 14 -9.47 4.99 6.61
C VAL A 14 -9.53 6.08 7.66
N ARG A 15 -8.93 5.83 8.82
CA ARG A 15 -8.71 6.82 9.88
C ARG A 15 -7.24 6.80 10.32
N ILE A 16 -6.80 7.85 10.99
CA ILE A 16 -5.45 7.94 11.58
C ILE A 16 -5.61 8.07 13.09
N ASP A 17 -4.89 7.26 13.86
CA ASP A 17 -4.90 7.34 15.32
C ASP A 17 -3.95 8.42 15.87
N PHE A 18 -3.94 8.58 17.20
CA PHE A 18 -3.09 9.55 17.88
C PHE A 18 -1.59 9.31 17.68
N TYR A 19 -1.17 8.05 17.50
CA TYR A 19 0.21 7.68 17.22
C TYR A 19 0.59 7.89 15.75
N GLY A 20 -0.38 8.29 14.93
CA GLY A 20 -0.22 8.51 13.51
C GLY A 20 -0.30 7.23 12.70
N ASN A 21 -0.75 6.09 13.26
CA ASN A 21 -0.94 4.86 12.49
C ASN A 21 -2.21 4.95 11.63
N VAL A 22 -2.19 4.27 10.49
CA VAL A 22 -3.31 4.19 9.56
C VAL A 22 -4.14 2.98 9.90
N HIS A 23 -5.43 3.20 10.09
CA HIS A 23 -6.44 2.18 10.36
C HIS A 23 -7.29 2.04 9.11
N LYS A 24 -7.17 0.94 8.37
CA LYS A 24 -7.91 0.71 7.12
C LYS A 24 -8.87 -0.46 7.30
N ARG A 25 -10.16 -0.19 7.20
CA ARG A 25 -11.22 -1.21 7.14
C ARG A 25 -11.75 -1.32 5.73
N MET A 26 -11.71 -2.51 5.17
CA MET A 26 -12.18 -2.78 3.81
C MET A 26 -13.66 -3.15 3.82
N ARG A 27 -14.38 -2.81 2.74
CA ARG A 27 -15.82 -3.10 2.58
C ARG A 27 -16.20 -3.17 1.11
N GLY A 28 -17.44 -3.58 0.82
CA GLY A 28 -17.97 -3.70 -0.54
C GLY A 28 -17.70 -5.07 -1.15
N SER A 29 -17.83 -5.18 -2.47
CA SER A 29 -17.66 -6.45 -3.19
C SER A 29 -16.25 -7.01 -3.05
N ASP A 30 -16.15 -8.34 -3.06
CA ASP A 30 -14.89 -9.10 -3.04
C ASP A 30 -13.94 -8.65 -1.91
N VAL A 31 -14.52 -8.27 -0.76
CA VAL A 31 -13.76 -7.67 0.35
C VAL A 31 -12.76 -8.65 0.93
N ALA A 32 -13.10 -9.94 0.99
CA ALA A 32 -12.22 -10.96 1.53
C ALA A 32 -10.98 -11.15 0.63
N GLU A 33 -11.19 -11.25 -0.68
CA GLU A 33 -10.15 -11.40 -1.69
C GLU A 33 -9.24 -10.16 -1.71
N ARG A 34 -9.83 -8.97 -1.75
CA ARG A 34 -9.08 -7.70 -1.75
C ARG A 34 -8.29 -7.47 -0.47
N TYR A 35 -8.85 -7.83 0.68
CA TYR A 35 -8.16 -7.76 1.96
C TYR A 35 -6.96 -8.71 1.99
N ALA A 36 -7.18 -9.98 1.62
CA ALA A 36 -6.10 -10.96 1.55
C ALA A 36 -4.99 -10.51 0.59
N GLN A 37 -5.35 -9.92 -0.55
CA GLN A 37 -4.40 -9.41 -1.53
C GLN A 37 -3.58 -8.25 -1.00
N GLU A 38 -4.23 -7.23 -0.42
CA GLU A 38 -3.53 -6.07 0.18
C GLU A 38 -2.51 -6.52 1.23
N VAL A 39 -2.95 -7.37 2.17
CA VAL A 39 -2.09 -7.87 3.26
C VAL A 39 -0.94 -8.70 2.71
N ALA A 40 -1.20 -9.62 1.78
CA ALA A 40 -0.16 -10.45 1.17
C ALA A 40 0.90 -9.61 0.46
N VAL A 41 0.47 -8.61 -0.32
CA VAL A 41 1.38 -7.71 -1.04
C VAL A 41 2.22 -6.88 -0.07
N LEU A 42 1.62 -6.30 0.98
CA LEU A 42 2.35 -5.51 1.96
C LEU A 42 3.39 -6.35 2.73
N LYS A 43 3.05 -7.60 3.09
CA LYS A 43 3.99 -8.52 3.72
C LYS A 43 5.17 -8.88 2.81
N VAL A 44 4.89 -9.19 1.53
CA VAL A 44 5.93 -9.48 0.55
C VAL A 44 6.84 -8.27 0.33
N LEU A 45 6.28 -7.07 0.24
CA LEU A 45 7.07 -5.85 0.08
C LEU A 45 7.92 -5.54 1.32
N GLU A 46 7.41 -5.82 2.52
CA GLU A 46 8.18 -5.72 3.76
C GLU A 46 9.33 -6.72 3.80
N GLU A 47 9.08 -7.99 3.46
CA GLU A 47 10.09 -9.05 3.37
C GLU A 47 11.18 -8.70 2.35
N ARG A 48 10.79 -8.16 1.19
CA ARG A 48 11.70 -7.68 0.14
C ARG A 48 12.36 -6.34 0.47
N GLY A 49 12.08 -5.76 1.64
CA GLY A 49 12.74 -4.54 2.13
C GLY A 49 12.33 -3.25 1.41
N CYS A 50 11.11 -3.16 0.89
CA CYS A 50 10.60 -1.97 0.20
C CYS A 50 10.36 -0.81 1.19
N PRO A 51 11.11 0.31 1.09
CA PRO A 51 11.10 1.34 2.12
C PRO A 51 10.09 2.47 1.85
N TYR A 52 9.18 2.31 0.88
CA TYR A 52 8.26 3.37 0.43
C TYR A 52 6.82 2.88 0.30
N VAL A 53 6.43 1.94 1.17
CA VAL A 53 5.07 1.39 1.26
C VAL A 53 4.64 1.27 2.73
N PRO A 54 3.34 1.12 3.02
CA PRO A 54 2.87 0.85 4.37
C PRO A 54 3.45 -0.46 4.91
N ARG A 55 3.79 -0.52 6.19
CA ARG A 55 4.09 -1.77 6.89
C ARG A 55 2.93 -2.12 7.81
N ILE A 56 2.54 -3.39 7.82
CA ILE A 56 1.47 -3.89 8.68
C ILE A 56 1.97 -3.89 10.14
N LEU A 57 1.13 -3.38 11.04
CA LEU A 57 1.37 -3.36 12.48
C LEU A 57 0.43 -4.34 13.19
N GLU A 58 -0.83 -4.41 12.76
CA GLU A 58 -1.86 -5.29 13.32
C GLU A 58 -2.80 -5.78 12.20
N GLU A 59 -3.32 -6.99 12.33
CA GLU A 59 -4.23 -7.63 11.37
C GLU A 59 -5.46 -8.18 12.09
N HIS A 60 -6.64 -7.94 11.50
CA HIS A 60 -7.94 -8.39 11.99
C HIS A 60 -8.74 -8.95 10.81
N PRO A 61 -8.36 -10.14 10.30
CA PRO A 61 -8.97 -10.72 9.10
C PRO A 61 -10.48 -10.95 9.24
N GLU A 62 -10.97 -11.23 10.44
CA GLU A 62 -12.39 -11.37 10.77
C GLU A 62 -13.21 -10.08 10.58
N GLU A 63 -12.53 -8.93 10.61
CA GLU A 63 -13.12 -7.59 10.41
C GLU A 63 -12.71 -6.95 9.07
N TYR A 64 -11.96 -7.65 8.21
CA TYR A 64 -11.32 -7.11 7.02
C TYR A 64 -10.59 -5.79 7.29
N TYR A 65 -9.86 -5.76 8.40
CA TYR A 65 -9.29 -4.55 8.99
C TYR A 65 -7.82 -4.78 9.35
N PHE A 66 -7.01 -3.75 9.17
CA PHE A 66 -5.61 -3.77 9.59
C PHE A 66 -5.15 -2.38 10.02
N VAL A 67 -4.08 -2.36 10.80
CA VAL A 67 -3.33 -1.17 11.18
C VAL A 67 -1.99 -1.19 10.47
N SER A 68 -1.57 -0.05 9.91
CA SER A 68 -0.29 0.08 9.23
C SER A 68 0.43 1.39 9.55
N THR A 69 1.71 1.45 9.20
CA THR A 69 2.46 2.71 9.26
C THR A 69 1.91 3.74 8.28
N ASN A 70 2.03 5.00 8.64
CA ASN A 70 1.56 6.11 7.80
C ASN A 70 2.59 6.53 6.74
N CYS A 71 2.14 6.56 5.49
CA CYS A 71 2.92 6.95 4.32
C CYS A 71 2.78 8.43 3.94
N GLY A 72 2.25 9.25 4.83
CA GLY A 72 2.09 10.69 4.66
C GLY A 72 0.77 11.06 3.99
N ARG A 73 0.77 12.18 3.27
CA ARG A 73 -0.45 12.78 2.71
C ARG A 73 -0.54 12.52 1.21
N PRO A 74 -1.75 12.50 0.62
CA PRO A 74 -1.90 12.47 -0.83
C PRO A 74 -1.04 13.53 -1.51
N ALA A 75 -0.40 13.18 -2.62
CA ALA A 75 0.49 14.08 -3.36
C ALA A 75 -0.17 14.51 -4.69
N PRO A 76 -1.19 15.40 -4.68
CA PRO A 76 -1.99 15.72 -5.87
C PRO A 76 -1.20 16.39 -7.00
N GLN A 77 -0.03 16.94 -6.70
CA GLN A 77 0.86 17.59 -7.67
C GLN A 77 1.78 16.59 -8.39
N VAL A 78 1.72 15.29 -8.06
CA VAL A 78 2.49 14.25 -8.76
C VAL A 78 1.95 14.09 -10.16
N THR A 79 2.82 14.34 -11.15
CA THR A 79 2.48 14.12 -12.55
C THR A 79 2.33 12.63 -12.85
N LYS A 80 1.52 12.28 -13.85
CA LYS A 80 1.36 10.89 -14.31
C LYS A 80 2.71 10.25 -14.65
N LYS A 81 3.58 10.96 -15.37
CA LYS A 81 4.96 10.53 -15.68
C LYS A 81 5.77 10.16 -14.42
N LYS A 82 5.66 10.94 -13.34
CA LYS A 82 6.36 10.63 -12.09
C LYS A 82 5.74 9.42 -11.40
N ALA A 83 4.41 9.34 -11.34
CA ALA A 83 3.70 8.17 -10.82
C ALA A 83 4.13 6.89 -11.56
N ASP A 84 4.09 6.89 -12.89
CA ASP A 84 4.49 5.77 -13.74
C ASP A 84 5.91 5.30 -13.43
N SER A 85 6.85 6.24 -13.22
CA SER A 85 8.22 5.90 -12.85
C SER A 85 8.34 5.23 -11.48
N LEU A 86 7.47 5.59 -10.51
CA LEU A 86 7.45 5.00 -9.18
C LEU A 86 6.87 3.57 -9.23
N PHE A 87 5.76 3.38 -9.96
CA PHE A 87 5.18 2.05 -10.14
C PHE A 87 6.10 1.11 -10.94
N ALA A 88 6.78 1.62 -11.96
CA ALA A 88 7.76 0.84 -12.71
C ALA A 88 8.95 0.42 -11.83
N ALA A 89 9.41 1.29 -10.93
CA ALA A 89 10.46 0.94 -9.96
C ALA A 89 9.97 -0.13 -8.97
N LEU A 90 8.74 -0.02 -8.48
CA LEU A 90 8.14 -1.04 -7.60
C LEU A 90 8.11 -2.42 -8.29
N GLU A 91 7.64 -2.49 -9.53
CA GLU A 91 7.57 -3.75 -10.28
C GLU A 91 8.96 -4.32 -10.54
N LYS A 92 9.89 -3.49 -11.01
CA LYS A 92 11.25 -3.91 -11.37
C LYS A 92 12.07 -4.36 -10.15
N ASP A 93 12.07 -3.57 -9.09
CA ASP A 93 13.01 -3.74 -7.97
C ASP A 93 12.41 -4.64 -6.87
N TYR A 94 11.07 -4.74 -6.79
CA TYR A 94 10.40 -5.50 -5.74
C TYR A 94 9.42 -6.53 -6.26
N GLY A 95 9.26 -6.72 -7.57
CA GLY A 95 8.41 -7.77 -8.15
C GLY A 95 6.95 -7.64 -7.75
N VAL A 96 6.41 -6.43 -7.68
CA VAL A 96 4.98 -6.17 -7.43
C VAL A 96 4.44 -5.23 -8.48
N ARG A 97 3.42 -5.68 -9.22
CA ARG A 97 2.74 -4.88 -10.23
C ARG A 97 1.46 -4.28 -9.66
N HIS A 98 1.37 -2.96 -9.67
CA HIS A 98 0.17 -2.26 -9.21
C HIS A 98 -0.85 -2.13 -10.35
N LEU A 99 -1.96 -2.87 -10.31
CA LEU A 99 -2.95 -2.84 -11.40
C LEU A 99 -3.81 -1.56 -11.42
N ASP A 100 -3.74 -0.74 -10.37
CA ASP A 100 -4.33 0.61 -10.31
C ASP A 100 -3.24 1.70 -10.21
N ALA A 101 -2.33 1.74 -11.19
CA ALA A 101 -1.15 2.62 -11.21
C ALA A 101 -1.50 4.10 -11.48
N GLU A 102 -2.23 4.72 -10.55
CA GLU A 102 -2.78 6.07 -10.69
C GLU A 102 -2.15 7.05 -9.68
N PRO A 103 -1.94 8.33 -10.03
CA PRO A 103 -1.31 9.32 -9.15
C PRO A 103 -1.97 9.47 -7.77
N ARG A 104 -3.27 9.17 -7.66
CA ARG A 104 -4.02 9.19 -6.39
C ARG A 104 -3.49 8.19 -5.35
N ASN A 105 -2.81 7.13 -5.80
CA ASN A 105 -2.22 6.10 -4.95
C ASN A 105 -0.78 6.46 -4.56
N ILE A 106 -0.32 7.69 -4.88
CA ILE A 106 0.95 8.24 -4.45
C ILE A 106 0.74 9.22 -3.30
N THR A 107 1.46 8.99 -2.22
CA THR A 107 1.55 9.87 -1.05
C THR A 107 2.96 10.43 -0.92
N TYR A 108 3.11 11.52 -0.18
CA TYR A 108 4.42 12.04 0.23
C TYR A 108 4.52 12.04 1.76
N SER A 109 5.58 11.40 2.27
CA SER A 109 5.88 11.35 3.69
C SER A 109 7.02 12.31 4.01
N ASP A 110 6.70 13.40 4.71
CA ASP A 110 7.72 14.36 5.20
C ASP A 110 8.71 13.68 6.16
N LYS A 111 8.22 12.74 6.98
CA LYS A 111 9.05 11.97 7.93
C LYS A 111 10.08 11.09 7.21
N MET A 112 9.71 10.51 6.07
CA MET A 112 10.59 9.63 5.28
C MET A 112 11.32 10.37 4.15
N GLY A 113 10.96 11.64 3.90
CA GLY A 113 11.49 12.47 2.82
C GLY A 113 11.27 11.92 1.42
N ARG A 114 10.20 11.14 1.19
CA ARG A 114 10.00 10.41 -0.08
C ARG A 114 8.53 10.20 -0.44
N PHE A 115 8.30 9.91 -1.72
CA PHE A 115 7.03 9.39 -2.20
C PHE A 115 6.84 7.95 -1.76
N CYS A 116 5.60 7.60 -1.44
CA CYS A 116 5.18 6.26 -1.06
C CYS A 116 4.00 5.81 -1.91
N ILE A 117 3.90 4.51 -2.14
CA ILE A 117 2.81 3.87 -2.89
C ILE A 117 1.87 3.20 -1.89
N ILE A 118 0.56 3.37 -2.08
CA ILE A 118 -0.50 2.82 -1.22
C ILE A 118 -1.59 2.15 -2.06
N ASP A 119 -2.50 1.40 -1.40
CA ASP A 119 -3.71 0.80 -1.98
C ASP A 119 -3.43 -0.35 -2.97
N PHE A 120 -2.87 -1.44 -2.43
CA PHE A 120 -2.43 -2.65 -3.14
C PHE A 120 -3.51 -3.72 -3.34
N GLU A 121 -4.77 -3.43 -3.01
CA GLU A 121 -5.88 -4.39 -3.05
C GLU A 121 -6.12 -5.05 -4.43
N LEU A 122 -5.58 -4.45 -5.50
CA LEU A 122 -5.60 -4.98 -6.87
C LEU A 122 -4.20 -5.34 -7.40
N ALA A 123 -3.14 -5.29 -6.59
CA ALA A 123 -1.79 -5.54 -7.08
C ALA A 123 -1.52 -7.04 -7.30
N GLU A 124 -0.56 -7.35 -8.15
CA GLU A 124 -0.10 -8.71 -8.45
C GLU A 124 1.31 -8.92 -7.89
N ILE A 125 1.55 -10.05 -7.21
CA ILE A 125 2.87 -10.45 -6.74
C ILE A 125 3.56 -11.25 -7.84
N LEU A 126 4.70 -10.75 -8.31
CA LEU A 126 5.56 -11.40 -9.29
C LEU A 126 6.70 -12.16 -8.59
N PRO A 127 7.44 -13.03 -9.33
CA PRO A 127 8.66 -13.64 -8.83
C PRO A 127 9.61 -12.59 -8.27
N ASP A 128 10.28 -12.93 -7.16
CA ASP A 128 11.23 -12.02 -6.53
C ASP A 128 12.40 -11.73 -7.50
N PRO A 129 12.63 -10.45 -7.90
CA PRO A 129 13.71 -10.08 -8.80
C PRO A 129 15.12 -10.41 -8.26
N HIS A 130 15.24 -10.61 -6.95
CA HIS A 130 16.51 -10.88 -6.25
C HIS A 130 16.65 -12.33 -5.81
N SER A 131 15.60 -13.15 -5.90
CA SER A 131 15.71 -14.59 -5.70
C SER A 131 16.44 -15.20 -6.89
N SER A 132 17.73 -15.46 -6.72
CA SER A 132 18.57 -16.18 -7.68
C SER A 132 17.80 -17.37 -8.26
N SER A 133 17.64 -17.45 -9.59
CA SER A 133 17.46 -18.76 -10.22
C SER A 133 18.60 -19.64 -9.75
N GLU A 134 18.29 -20.68 -8.98
CA GLU A 134 19.21 -21.80 -8.81
C GLU A 134 19.56 -22.30 -10.22
N LYS A 135 20.75 -21.91 -10.70
CA LYS A 135 21.35 -22.55 -11.87
C LYS A 135 21.75 -23.95 -11.41
N HIS A 136 20.93 -24.94 -11.74
CA HIS A 136 21.39 -26.32 -11.88
C HIS A 136 22.09 -26.49 -13.23
#